data_AF-A0A5Q0GJW2-F1
#
_entry.id   AF-A0A5Q0GJW2-F1
#
_cell.length_a   1.000
_cell.length_b   1.000
_cell.length_c   1.000
_cell.angle_alpha   90.00
_cell.angle_beta   90.00
_cell.angle_gamma   90.00
#
_symmetry.space_group_name_H-M   'P 1'
#
loop_
_entity.id
_entity.type
_entity.pdbx_description
1 polymer ?
#
loop_
_entity_poly.entity_id
_entity_poly.type
_entity_poly.pdbx_seq_one_letter_code
_entity_poly.pdbx_strand_id
1 'polypeptide(L)'
;MNAQEESIFQAQLATIEPRQEERVMQIVTSWMRQGVQQGELTLILRQLNRRFGEINPQLQERIQGLSTAELEDLGEALLDFTSSADLEAWFASR
;
A
#
# COMPACT_ATOMS: atom_id res chain seq x y z
N MET A 1 18.51 30.17 -17.25
CA MET A 1 18.26 30.27 -15.80
C MET A 1 19.35 31.15 -15.21
N ASN A 2 18.94 32.28 -14.63
CA ASN A 2 19.81 33.33 -14.12
C ASN A 2 20.09 33.07 -12.62
N ALA A 3 21.30 33.34 -12.14
CA ALA A 3 21.69 33.11 -10.74
C ALA A 3 20.80 33.84 -9.72
N GLN A 4 20.15 34.93 -10.14
CA GLN A 4 19.12 35.62 -9.35
C GLN A 4 17.84 34.79 -9.15
N GLU A 5 17.39 34.04 -10.16
CA GLU A 5 16.19 33.19 -10.06
C GLU A 5 16.43 32.05 -9.06
N GLU A 6 17.63 31.50 -9.08
CA GLU A 6 18.06 30.42 -8.18
C GLU A 6 18.17 30.92 -6.72
N SER A 7 18.70 32.13 -6.51
CA SER A 7 18.74 32.74 -5.18
C SER A 7 17.36 33.07 -4.62
N ILE A 8 16.42 33.53 -5.46
CA ILE A 8 15.04 33.81 -5.04
C ILE A 8 14.33 32.51 -4.66
N PHE A 9 14.53 31.46 -5.44
CA PHE A 9 13.96 30.15 -5.15
C PHE A 9 14.49 29.57 -3.82
N GLN A 10 15.80 29.65 -3.60
CA GLN A 10 16.43 29.20 -2.34
C GLN A 10 15.93 30.02 -1.12
N ALA A 11 15.74 31.33 -1.27
CA ALA A 11 15.20 32.18 -0.20
C ALA A 11 13.73 31.84 0.10
N GLN A 12 12.92 31.55 -0.94
CA GLN A 12 11.53 31.15 -0.77
C GLN A 12 11.41 29.78 -0.09
N LEU A 13 12.26 28.81 -0.44
CA LEU A 13 12.33 27.52 0.25
C LEU A 13 12.72 27.68 1.72
N ALA A 14 13.69 28.53 2.04
CA ALA A 14 14.09 28.82 3.41
C ALA A 14 13.02 29.56 4.25
N THR A 15 11.98 30.10 3.60
CA THR A 15 10.85 30.75 4.28
C THR A 15 9.76 29.75 4.70
N ILE A 16 9.80 28.52 4.20
CA ILE A 16 8.92 27.44 4.65
C ILE A 16 9.35 27.07 6.07
N GLU A 17 8.45 27.19 7.05
CA GLU A 17 8.77 26.81 8.43
C GLU A 17 9.12 25.31 8.48
N PRO A 18 10.13 24.87 9.25
CA PRO A 18 10.52 23.45 9.36
C PRO A 18 9.34 22.53 9.71
N ARG A 19 8.36 23.05 10.48
CA ARG A 19 7.12 22.36 10.84
C ARG A 19 6.17 22.12 9.67
N GLN A 20 6.21 22.95 8.63
CA GLN A 20 5.45 22.76 7.40
C GLN A 20 6.08 21.68 6.53
N GLU A 21 7.41 21.62 6.44
CA GLU A 21 8.13 20.53 5.74
C GLU A 21 7.85 19.16 6.37
N GLU A 22 7.90 19.05 7.70
CA GLU A 22 7.56 17.81 8.41
C GLU A 22 6.12 17.36 8.13
N ARG A 23 5.16 18.30 8.11
CA ARG A 23 3.76 17.99 7.84
C ARG A 23 3.55 17.56 6.39
N VAL A 24 4.19 18.22 5.44
CA VAL A 24 4.16 17.83 4.03
C VAL A 24 4.77 16.45 3.86
N MET A 25 5.91 16.17 4.49
CA MET A 25 6.55 14.86 4.44
C MET A 25 5.65 13.76 5.03
N GLN A 26 5.05 13.99 6.20
CA GLN A 26 4.09 13.05 6.80
C GLN A 26 2.92 12.74 5.87
N ILE A 27 2.35 13.77 5.23
CA ILE A 27 1.25 13.61 4.27
C ILE A 27 1.71 12.76 3.09
N VAL A 28 2.80 13.13 2.41
CA VAL A 28 3.32 12.41 1.24
C VAL A 28 3.61 10.94 1.59
N THR A 29 4.28 10.68 2.70
CA THR A 29 4.57 9.30 3.16
C THR A 29 3.28 8.53 3.48
N SER A 30 2.26 9.18 4.04
CA SER A 30 0.96 8.54 4.31
C SER A 30 0.26 8.13 3.02
N TRP A 31 0.17 9.03 2.03
CA TRP A 31 -0.48 8.73 0.75
C TRP A 31 0.30 7.67 -0.05
N MET A 32 1.62 7.70 -0.01
CA MET A 32 2.44 6.68 -0.66
C MET A 32 2.18 5.30 -0.05
N ARG A 33 2.20 5.18 1.29
CA ARG A 33 1.89 3.92 1.98
C ARG A 33 0.49 3.42 1.67
N GLN A 34 -0.51 4.31 1.70
CA GLN A 34 -1.88 3.95 1.36
C GLN A 34 -1.99 3.50 -0.11
N GLY A 35 -1.31 4.18 -1.05
CA GLY A 35 -1.29 3.80 -2.46
C GLY A 35 -0.70 2.43 -2.71
N VAL A 36 0.42 2.11 -2.05
CA VAL A 36 1.05 0.78 -2.11
C VAL A 36 0.10 -0.30 -1.57
N GLN A 37 -0.45 -0.11 -0.36
CA GLN A 37 -1.38 -1.06 0.26
C GLN A 37 -2.63 -1.31 -0.61
N GLN A 38 -3.22 -0.24 -1.16
CA GLN A 38 -4.39 -0.37 -2.05
C GLN A 38 -4.06 -1.10 -3.36
N GLY A 39 -2.86 -0.87 -3.90
CA GLY A 39 -2.37 -1.56 -5.09
C GLY A 39 -2.21 -3.07 -4.86
N GLU A 40 -1.56 -3.46 -3.77
CA GLU A 40 -1.38 -4.86 -3.37
C GLU A 40 -2.70 -5.56 -3.10
N LEU A 41 -3.57 -4.94 -2.30
CA LEU A 41 -4.91 -5.44 -2.02
C LEU A 41 -5.70 -5.69 -3.30
N THR A 42 -5.70 -4.73 -4.23
CA THR A 42 -6.38 -4.86 -5.52
C THR A 42 -5.82 -6.02 -6.33
N LEU A 43 -4.49 -6.15 -6.36
CA LEU A 43 -3.83 -7.22 -7.09
C LEU A 43 -4.17 -8.60 -6.50
N ILE A 44 -4.10 -8.75 -5.18
CA ILE A 44 -4.44 -9.98 -4.46
C ILE A 44 -5.88 -10.41 -4.71
N LEU A 45 -6.84 -9.49 -4.59
CA LEU A 45 -8.25 -9.78 -4.85
C LEU A 45 -8.47 -10.22 -6.31
N ARG A 46 -7.76 -9.62 -7.27
CA ARG A 46 -7.83 -10.05 -8.68
C ARG A 46 -7.20 -11.42 -8.90
N GLN A 47 -6.09 -11.74 -8.24
CA GLN A 47 -5.44 -13.05 -8.34
C GLN A 47 -6.33 -14.15 -7.76
N LEU A 48 -6.89 -13.91 -6.57
CA LEU A 48 -7.84 -14.81 -5.92
C LEU A 48 -9.07 -15.04 -6.79
N ASN A 49 -9.70 -13.97 -7.29
CA ASN A 49 -10.84 -14.08 -8.19
C ASN A 49 -10.52 -14.86 -9.48
N ARG A 50 -9.30 -14.72 -10.01
CA ARG A 50 -8.87 -15.44 -11.21
C ARG A 50 -8.59 -16.92 -10.94
N ARG A 51 -8.01 -17.26 -9.79
CA ARG A 51 -7.62 -18.64 -9.43
C ARG A 51 -8.80 -19.46 -8.91
N PHE A 52 -9.61 -18.87 -8.04
CA PHE A 52 -10.64 -19.59 -7.28
C PHE A 52 -12.08 -19.17 -7.64
N GLY A 53 -12.25 -18.21 -8.56
CA GLY A 53 -13.55 -17.62 -8.84
C GLY A 53 -13.95 -16.58 -7.79
N GLU A 54 -15.21 -16.17 -7.79
CA GLU A 54 -15.70 -15.10 -6.92
C GLU A 54 -15.48 -15.42 -5.43
N ILE A 55 -14.72 -14.57 -4.76
CA ILE A 55 -14.39 -14.73 -3.34
C ILE A 55 -15.56 -14.27 -2.47
N ASN A 56 -15.86 -15.02 -1.40
CA ASN A 56 -16.89 -14.66 -0.43
C ASN A 56 -16.62 -13.24 0.14
N PRO A 57 -17.64 -12.36 0.21
CA PRO A 57 -17.51 -11.01 0.79
C PRO A 57 -16.84 -10.96 2.16
N GLN A 58 -17.08 -11.96 3.02
CA GLN A 58 -16.46 -12.04 4.35
C GLN A 58 -14.94 -12.22 4.26
N LEU A 59 -14.46 -13.03 3.32
CA LEU A 59 -13.02 -13.18 3.08
C LEU A 59 -12.44 -11.92 2.47
N GLN A 60 -13.16 -11.26 1.56
CA GLN A 60 -12.75 -9.99 0.99
C GLN A 60 -12.56 -8.91 2.07
N GLU A 61 -13.48 -8.78 3.02
CA GLU A 61 -13.34 -7.85 4.16
C GLU A 61 -12.12 -8.18 5.02
N ARG A 62 -11.87 -9.47 5.28
CA ARG A 62 -10.67 -9.90 6.03
C ARG A 62 -9.37 -9.53 5.32
N ILE A 63 -9.32 -9.68 3.99
CA ILE A 63 -8.16 -9.31 3.17
C ILE A 63 -7.98 -7.79 3.17
N GLN A 64 -9.07 -7.01 3.11
CA GLN A 64 -9.02 -5.54 3.18
C GLN A 64 -8.46 -5.02 4.51
N GLY A 65 -8.61 -5.81 5.59
CA GLY A 65 -8.05 -5.50 6.90
C GLY A 65 -6.57 -5.85 7.08
N LEU A 66 -5.90 -6.42 6.08
CA LEU A 66 -4.49 -6.77 6.16
C LEU A 66 -3.59 -5.54 6.00
N SER A 67 -2.51 -5.52 6.78
CA SER A 67 -1.40 -4.59 6.59
C SER A 67 -0.64 -4.88 5.30
N THR A 68 0.14 -3.91 4.80
CA THR A 68 1.01 -4.09 3.62
C THR A 68 1.89 -5.34 3.73
N ALA A 69 2.57 -5.53 4.87
CA ALA A 69 3.43 -6.70 5.06
C ALA A 69 2.66 -8.04 5.01
N GLU A 70 1.43 -8.06 5.52
CA GLU A 70 0.57 -9.27 5.44
C GLU A 70 0.02 -9.49 4.03
N LEU A 71 -0.20 -8.42 3.26
CA LEU A 71 -0.56 -8.52 1.85
C LEU A 71 0.62 -9.05 1.03
N GLU A 72 1.85 -8.58 1.28
CA GLU A 72 3.07 -9.11 0.66
C GLU A 72 3.22 -10.61 0.95
N ASP A 73 3.12 -11.02 2.23
CA ASP A 73 3.20 -12.44 2.64
C ASP A 73 2.10 -13.29 2.00
N LEU A 74 0.85 -12.81 1.99
CA LEU A 74 -0.24 -13.47 1.29
C LEU A 74 0.04 -13.59 -0.21
N GLY A 75 0.62 -12.56 -0.82
CA GLY A 75 1.00 -12.55 -2.23
C GLY A 75 1.98 -13.65 -2.60
N GLU A 76 2.96 -13.93 -1.73
CA GLU A 76 3.89 -15.05 -1.89
C GLU A 76 3.20 -16.39 -1.65
N ALA A 77 2.47 -16.53 -0.54
CA ALA A 77 1.76 -17.76 -0.18
C ALA A 77 0.74 -18.20 -1.25
N LEU A 78 0.10 -17.24 -1.93
CA LEU A 78 -0.85 -17.48 -3.03
C LEU A 78 -0.25 -18.29 -4.18
N LEU A 79 1.07 -18.24 -4.37
CA LEU A 79 1.74 -19.00 -5.42
C LEU A 79 1.66 -20.52 -5.16
N ASP A 80 1.68 -20.91 -3.89
CA ASP A 80 1.63 -22.30 -3.44
C ASP A 80 0.19 -22.81 -3.21
N PHE A 81 -0.81 -21.93 -3.20
CA PHE A 81 -2.19 -22.34 -2.98
C PHE A 81 -2.73 -23.19 -4.13
N THR A 82 -3.42 -24.25 -3.77
CA THR A 82 -4.10 -25.20 -4.67
C THR A 82 -5.62 -25.04 -4.61
N SER A 83 -6.16 -24.50 -3.52
CA SER A 83 -7.59 -24.33 -3.29
C SER A 83 -7.90 -23.11 -2.41
N SER A 84 -9.18 -22.74 -2.33
CA SER A 84 -9.64 -21.69 -1.42
C SER A 84 -9.50 -22.07 0.06
N ALA A 85 -9.38 -23.36 0.40
CA ALA A 85 -9.14 -23.81 1.77
C ALA A 85 -7.74 -23.41 2.27
N ASP A 86 -6.77 -23.29 1.36
CA ASP A 86 -5.41 -22.86 1.71
C ASP A 86 -5.40 -21.40 2.20
N LEU A 87 -6.28 -20.55 1.65
CA LEU A 87 -6.46 -19.18 2.12
C LEU A 87 -7.02 -19.14 3.55
N GLU A 88 -8.01 -19.98 3.86
CA GLU A 88 -8.54 -20.07 5.22
C GLU A 88 -7.50 -20.59 6.21
N ALA A 89 -6.69 -21.57 5.80
CA ALA A 89 -5.60 -22.10 6.60
C ALA A 89 -4.52 -21.05 6.87
N TRP A 90 -4.11 -20.28 5.84
CA TRP A 90 -3.16 -19.18 5.99
C TRP A 90 -3.66 -18.12 6.98
N PHE A 91 -4.95 -17.76 6.89
CA PHE A 91 -5.57 -16.86 7.85
C PHE A 91 -5.58 -17.39 9.29
N ALA A 92 -5.55 -18.71 9.48
CA ALA A 92 -5.54 -19.35 10.80
C ALA A 92 -4.13 -19.58 11.36
N SER A 93 -3.09 -19.56 10.53
CA SER A 93 -1.68 -19.70 10.94
C SER A 93 -1.02 -18.38 11.36
N ARG A 94 -1.74 -17.27 11.21
CA ARG A 94 -1.35 -15.91 11.57
C ARG A 94 -1.48 -15.63 13.06
#